data_AF-A0A803TPA4-F1
#
_entry.id   AF-A0A803TPA4-F1
#
_cell.length_a   1.000
_cell.length_b   1.000
_cell.length_c   1.000
_cell.angle_alpha   90.00
_cell.angle_beta   90.00
_cell.angle_gamma   90.00
#
_symmetry.space_group_name_H-M   'P 1'
#
loop_
_entity.id
_entity.type
_entity.pdbx_description
1 polymer ?
#
loop_
_entity_poly.entity_id
_entity_poly.type
_entity_poly.pdbx_seq_one_letter_code
_entity_poly.pdbx_strand_id
1 'polypeptide(L)'
;MYTFVVRDENSSVYAEVSKILLSTGQWKRLKRDNPRFNLMLGERNRLPFGRLGHEPGLVQLVNYYRGADKLCRKASLVKLIKTSPELVESCTWFPESYVIYPTDLKTPVAPAQNGIQHLVNNTRTDEREVFLASYQKRKESGEGTVWIAKSSAGAKGEGILISSEASELLEFIDTQGQVHVIQKYLEKPLLLEPGHRKFDIRSWVLVDHLYNIYLYREGVLRTSSEAYNSANFLDKTCHLTNHCIQKEYSKNYGRYEEGNEMFFEEFNQYLMSALNTTLENSILLQVKNIIRSCLMCIEPAISTKHLHYQSFQLFGFDFMVDEDLKVWLIEVNGAPACAQKLYPELCQGIVDVAISSVFPLSETMQKQSQPPIFIKL
;
A
#
# COMPACT_ATOMS: atom_id res chain seq x y z
N MET A 1 3.98 32.75 -12.14
CA MET A 1 3.92 32.29 -10.74
C MET A 1 2.73 31.35 -10.60
N TYR A 2 3.00 30.10 -10.23
CA TYR A 2 1.97 29.09 -10.01
C TYR A 2 1.35 29.21 -8.62
N THR A 3 0.17 28.60 -8.44
CA THR A 3 -0.58 28.67 -7.19
C THR A 3 -1.05 27.30 -6.73
N PHE A 4 -1.07 27.06 -5.42
CA PHE A 4 -1.53 25.79 -4.88
C PHE A 4 -2.34 25.95 -3.58
N VAL A 5 -3.16 24.96 -3.27
CA VAL A 5 -3.91 24.84 -2.02
C VAL A 5 -3.53 23.56 -1.28
N VAL A 6 -3.57 23.63 0.05
CA VAL A 6 -3.36 22.48 0.94
C VAL A 6 -4.66 22.22 1.70
N ARG A 7 -5.13 20.99 1.67
CA ARG A 7 -6.39 20.55 2.30
C ARG A 7 -6.25 19.33 3.19
N ASP A 8 -5.09 18.67 3.19
CA ASP A 8 -4.68 17.68 4.20
C ASP A 8 -3.45 18.20 4.98
N GLU A 9 -3.69 18.86 6.12
CA GLU A 9 -2.61 19.32 7.00
C GLU A 9 -1.93 18.17 7.76
N ASN A 10 -2.51 16.96 7.74
CA ASN A 10 -1.94 15.79 8.43
C ASN A 10 -1.00 14.97 7.52
N SER A 11 -0.80 15.37 6.27
CA SER A 11 0.13 14.69 5.37
C SER A 11 1.56 15.17 5.61
N SER A 12 2.41 14.30 6.15
CA SER A 12 3.85 14.59 6.29
C SER A 12 4.54 14.78 4.95
N VAL A 13 4.24 13.93 3.97
CA VAL A 13 4.81 14.00 2.60
C VAL A 13 4.44 15.32 1.94
N TYR A 14 3.15 15.66 1.89
CA TYR A 14 2.70 16.84 1.17
C TYR A 14 2.94 18.14 1.95
N ALA A 15 3.17 18.08 3.28
CA ALA A 15 3.73 19.19 4.03
C ALA A 15 5.15 19.52 3.56
N GLU A 16 6.00 18.52 3.33
CA GLU A 16 7.37 18.73 2.82
C GLU A 16 7.37 19.18 1.36
N VAL A 17 6.55 18.57 0.49
CA VAL A 17 6.34 19.07 -0.88
C VAL A 17 5.91 20.53 -0.88
N SER A 18 4.98 20.93 0.01
CA SER A 18 4.57 22.33 0.13
C SER A 18 5.73 23.26 0.49
N LYS A 19 6.68 22.84 1.34
CA LYS A 19 7.85 23.65 1.68
C LYS A 19 8.79 23.80 0.48
N ILE A 20 9.03 22.70 -0.25
CA ILE A 20 9.86 22.70 -1.46
C ILE A 20 9.26 23.61 -2.53
N LEU A 21 7.95 23.55 -2.78
CA LEU A 21 7.30 24.43 -3.75
C LEU A 21 7.51 25.92 -3.38
N LEU A 22 7.30 26.28 -2.11
CA LEU A 22 7.48 27.66 -1.65
C LEU A 22 8.93 28.14 -1.75
N SER A 23 9.92 27.27 -1.48
CA SER A 23 11.34 27.64 -1.56
C SER A 23 11.81 27.94 -2.98
N THR A 24 11.10 27.48 -4.02
CA THR A 24 11.41 27.84 -5.42
C THR A 24 11.21 29.33 -5.73
N GLY A 25 10.40 30.05 -4.93
CA GLY A 25 9.98 31.43 -5.24
C GLY A 25 9.01 31.56 -6.42
N GLN A 26 8.62 30.45 -7.07
CA GLN A 26 7.74 30.44 -8.25
C GLN A 26 6.33 29.95 -7.94
N TRP A 27 6.09 29.48 -6.71
CA TRP A 27 4.81 28.99 -6.21
C TRP A 27 4.29 29.82 -5.05
N LYS A 28 2.96 30.03 -5.03
CA LYS A 28 2.25 30.72 -3.94
C LYS A 28 1.17 29.82 -3.35
N ARG A 29 1.19 29.62 -2.03
CA ARG A 29 0.09 28.96 -1.29
C ARG A 29 -1.10 29.91 -1.18
N LEU A 30 -2.28 29.46 -1.58
CA LEU A 30 -3.54 30.16 -1.43
C LEU A 30 -4.31 29.66 -0.19
N LYS A 31 -5.39 30.37 0.17
CA LYS A 31 -6.37 29.88 1.15
C LYS A 31 -6.98 28.57 0.63
N ARG A 32 -7.20 27.59 1.52
CA ARG A 32 -7.67 26.23 1.21
C ARG A 32 -8.92 26.11 0.32
N ASP A 33 -9.79 27.11 0.35
CA ASP A 33 -11.07 27.13 -0.38
C ASP A 33 -11.06 28.11 -1.55
N ASN A 34 -9.92 28.74 -1.86
CA ASN A 34 -9.78 29.54 -3.08
C ASN A 34 -9.79 28.59 -4.30
N PRO A 35 -10.70 28.77 -5.29
CA PRO A 35 -10.81 27.85 -6.42
C PRO A 35 -9.76 28.08 -7.52
N ARG A 36 -9.15 29.27 -7.58
CA ARG A 36 -8.19 29.64 -8.64
C ARG A 36 -6.78 29.15 -8.32
N PHE A 37 -6.59 27.84 -8.27
CA PHE A 37 -5.30 27.18 -8.07
C PHE A 37 -4.85 26.38 -9.30
N ASN A 38 -3.54 26.14 -9.41
CA ASN A 38 -2.95 25.19 -10.36
C ASN A 38 -2.82 23.79 -9.74
N LEU A 39 -2.43 23.69 -8.47
CA LEU A 39 -2.20 22.42 -7.77
C LEU A 39 -3.07 22.30 -6.50
N MET A 40 -3.74 21.16 -6.35
CA MET A 40 -4.44 20.80 -5.12
C MET A 40 -3.69 19.67 -4.41
N LEU A 41 -3.19 19.96 -3.21
CA LEU A 41 -2.77 18.95 -2.24
C LEU A 41 -3.99 18.60 -1.38
N GLY A 42 -4.80 17.66 -1.89
CA GLY A 42 -6.18 17.41 -1.47
C GLY A 42 -6.33 16.60 -0.18
N GLU A 43 -7.54 16.65 0.37
CA GLU A 43 -7.98 15.87 1.51
C GLU A 43 -8.10 14.36 1.21
N ARG A 44 -7.79 13.50 2.19
CA ARG A 44 -7.83 12.03 2.03
C ARG A 44 -9.22 11.46 1.74
N ASN A 45 -10.26 12.12 2.25
CA ASN A 45 -11.63 11.63 2.19
C ASN A 45 -12.52 12.68 1.53
N ARG A 46 -13.41 12.25 0.63
CA ARG A 46 -14.40 13.09 -0.05
C ARG A 46 -13.80 14.29 -0.79
N LEU A 47 -12.61 14.12 -1.38
CA LEU A 47 -12.01 15.12 -2.25
C LEU A 47 -12.99 15.52 -3.37
N PRO A 48 -13.29 16.81 -3.57
CA PRO A 48 -14.29 17.29 -4.51
C PRO A 48 -13.82 17.27 -5.97
N PHE A 49 -13.48 16.09 -6.51
CA PHE A 49 -13.00 15.93 -7.89
C PHE A 49 -13.89 16.59 -8.94
N GLY A 50 -15.23 16.58 -8.74
CA GLY A 50 -16.18 17.19 -9.68
C GLY A 50 -16.16 18.73 -9.72
N ARG A 51 -15.29 19.39 -8.94
CA ARG A 51 -15.05 20.84 -9.02
C ARG A 51 -13.76 21.19 -9.76
N LEU A 52 -12.92 20.20 -10.05
CA LEU A 52 -11.62 20.40 -10.70
C LEU A 52 -11.81 20.56 -12.21
N GLY A 53 -10.93 21.32 -12.86
CA GLY A 53 -10.87 21.48 -14.32
C GLY A 53 -11.93 22.41 -14.92
N HIS A 54 -12.61 23.21 -14.09
CA HIS A 54 -13.67 24.13 -14.52
C HIS A 54 -13.28 25.62 -14.42
N GLU A 55 -12.03 25.93 -14.05
CA GLU A 55 -11.53 27.30 -13.92
C GLU A 55 -10.89 27.79 -15.24
N PRO A 56 -11.49 28.79 -15.93
CA PRO A 56 -10.96 29.26 -17.21
C PRO A 56 -9.53 29.79 -17.11
N GLY A 57 -8.67 29.33 -18.02
CA GLY A 57 -7.27 29.74 -18.10
C GLY A 57 -6.35 29.10 -17.07
N LEU A 58 -6.80 28.08 -16.32
CA LEU A 58 -5.98 27.36 -15.35
C LEU A 58 -5.93 25.86 -15.67
N VAL A 59 -4.71 25.36 -15.89
CA VAL A 59 -4.44 23.92 -15.81
C VAL A 59 -4.47 23.52 -14.33
N GLN A 60 -5.29 22.52 -14.01
CA GLN A 60 -5.45 22.01 -12.64
C GLN A 60 -4.94 20.57 -12.49
N LEU A 61 -4.11 20.37 -11.47
CA LEU A 61 -3.50 19.09 -11.08
C LEU A 61 -3.88 18.76 -9.63
N VAL A 62 -4.15 17.49 -9.34
CA VAL A 62 -4.44 17.01 -7.98
C VAL A 62 -3.60 15.79 -7.62
N ASN A 63 -3.19 15.69 -6.35
CA ASN A 63 -2.30 14.65 -5.83
C ASN A 63 -3.00 13.32 -5.45
N TYR A 64 -4.17 13.05 -6.03
CA TYR A 64 -4.88 11.79 -5.92
C TYR A 64 -5.52 11.40 -7.25
N TYR A 65 -5.56 10.09 -7.53
CA TYR A 65 -6.39 9.51 -8.58
C TYR A 65 -7.78 9.18 -8.03
N ARG A 66 -8.83 9.67 -8.71
CA ARG A 66 -10.22 9.32 -8.35
C ARG A 66 -10.46 7.85 -8.69
N GLY A 67 -10.90 7.06 -7.69
CA GLY A 67 -11.17 5.63 -7.87
C GLY A 67 -10.00 4.71 -7.49
N ALA A 68 -8.82 5.27 -7.18
CA ALA A 68 -7.68 4.48 -6.71
C ALA A 68 -7.92 3.80 -5.34
N ASP A 69 -8.96 4.22 -4.61
CA ASP A 69 -9.41 3.55 -3.38
C ASP A 69 -9.83 2.08 -3.60
N LYS A 70 -10.13 1.68 -4.83
CA LYS A 70 -10.34 0.26 -5.19
C LYS A 70 -9.10 -0.59 -4.96
N LEU A 71 -7.91 -0.01 -5.15
CA LEU A 71 -6.63 -0.69 -4.88
C LEU A 71 -6.21 -0.52 -3.41
N CYS A 72 -6.58 0.60 -2.78
CA CYS A 72 -6.06 0.97 -1.46
C CYS A 72 -6.91 0.54 -0.26
N ARG A 73 -8.09 -0.05 -0.49
CA ARG A 73 -8.95 -0.60 0.58
C ARG A 73 -8.87 -2.12 0.57
N LYS A 74 -8.75 -2.74 1.75
CA LYS A 74 -8.46 -4.18 1.88
C LYS A 74 -9.50 -5.06 1.16
N ALA A 75 -10.79 -4.86 1.45
CA ALA A 75 -11.86 -5.60 0.80
C ALA A 75 -11.96 -5.32 -0.71
N SER A 76 -11.78 -4.05 -1.12
CA SER A 76 -11.79 -3.67 -2.53
C SER A 76 -10.64 -4.29 -3.31
N LEU A 77 -9.44 -4.38 -2.73
CA LEU A 77 -8.26 -5.01 -3.33
C LEU A 77 -8.50 -6.51 -3.56
N VAL A 78 -9.03 -7.22 -2.56
CA VAL A 78 -9.39 -8.64 -2.68
C VAL A 78 -10.38 -8.84 -3.82
N LYS A 79 -11.44 -8.01 -3.87
CA LYS A 79 -12.42 -8.07 -4.94
C LYS A 79 -11.78 -7.78 -6.30
N LEU A 80 -11.00 -6.70 -6.41
CA LEU A 80 -10.32 -6.31 -7.64
C LEU A 80 -9.48 -7.46 -8.20
N ILE A 81 -8.67 -8.10 -7.35
CA ILE A 81 -7.81 -9.23 -7.74
C ILE A 81 -8.65 -10.43 -8.20
N LYS A 82 -9.76 -10.74 -7.52
CA LYS A 82 -10.63 -11.89 -7.86
C LYS A 82 -11.51 -11.68 -9.09
N THR A 83 -11.83 -10.44 -9.44
CA THR A 83 -12.80 -10.14 -10.51
C THR A 83 -12.19 -9.57 -11.77
N SER A 84 -10.89 -9.19 -11.75
CA SER A 84 -10.21 -8.65 -12.93
C SER A 84 -9.49 -9.77 -13.67
N PRO A 85 -9.89 -10.13 -14.91
CA PRO A 85 -9.31 -11.26 -15.62
C PRO A 85 -7.78 -11.22 -15.72
N GLU A 86 -7.22 -10.04 -16.01
CA GLU A 86 -5.77 -9.78 -16.10
C GLU A 86 -5.01 -10.16 -14.83
N LEU A 87 -5.64 -10.00 -13.66
CA LEU A 87 -5.06 -10.36 -12.37
C LEU A 87 -5.34 -11.82 -12.05
N VAL A 88 -6.56 -12.31 -12.25
CA VAL A 88 -6.94 -13.71 -11.91
C VAL A 88 -6.03 -14.72 -12.59
N GLU A 89 -5.73 -14.54 -13.87
CA GLU A 89 -4.89 -15.46 -14.63
C GLU A 89 -3.43 -15.48 -14.16
N SER A 90 -2.96 -14.39 -13.55
CA SER A 90 -1.55 -14.18 -13.20
C SER A 90 -1.28 -14.12 -11.69
N CYS A 91 -2.33 -14.15 -10.85
CA CYS A 91 -2.22 -13.89 -9.42
C CYS A 91 -1.71 -15.12 -8.66
N THR A 92 -0.39 -15.23 -8.57
CA THR A 92 0.31 -16.17 -7.68
C THR A 92 0.95 -15.49 -6.49
N TRP A 93 0.87 -14.16 -6.41
CA TRP A 93 1.63 -13.26 -5.54
C TRP A 93 0.73 -12.53 -4.52
N PHE A 94 -0.56 -12.81 -4.46
CA PHE A 94 -1.46 -12.30 -3.42
C PHE A 94 -1.94 -13.47 -2.56
N PRO A 95 -1.81 -13.42 -1.22
CA PRO A 95 -2.27 -14.49 -0.37
C PRO A 95 -3.78 -14.72 -0.54
N GLU A 96 -4.19 -15.99 -0.51
CA GLU A 96 -5.60 -16.37 -0.58
C GLU A 96 -6.41 -15.56 0.45
N SER A 97 -7.49 -14.92 -0.01
CA SER A 97 -8.22 -13.92 0.78
C SER A 97 -9.71 -14.01 0.54
N TYR A 98 -10.51 -13.64 1.54
CA TYR A 98 -11.97 -13.66 1.50
C TYR A 98 -12.53 -12.40 2.19
N VAL A 99 -13.50 -11.76 1.55
CA VAL A 99 -14.24 -10.61 2.09
C VAL A 99 -15.37 -11.11 2.97
N ILE A 100 -15.34 -10.76 4.25
CA ILE A 100 -16.34 -11.19 5.23
C ILE A 100 -17.09 -9.96 5.75
N TYR A 101 -18.42 -10.04 5.73
CA TYR A 101 -19.26 -9.03 6.35
C TYR A 101 -19.73 -9.54 7.72
N PRO A 102 -19.80 -8.65 8.72
CA PRO A 102 -20.50 -8.94 9.96
C PRO A 102 -21.97 -9.32 9.69
N THR A 103 -22.47 -10.31 10.41
CA THR A 103 -23.81 -10.89 10.22
C THR A 103 -24.96 -9.89 10.45
N ASP A 104 -24.76 -8.89 11.30
CA ASP A 104 -25.73 -7.82 11.58
C ASP A 104 -26.03 -6.94 10.35
N LEU A 105 -25.11 -6.87 9.37
CA LEU A 105 -25.29 -6.13 8.12
C LEU A 105 -26.22 -6.83 7.11
N LYS A 106 -26.63 -8.08 7.35
CA LYS A 106 -27.56 -8.86 6.50
C LYS A 106 -27.16 -8.86 5.00
N THR A 107 -25.85 -9.02 4.74
CA THR A 107 -25.30 -9.02 3.38
C THR A 107 -25.56 -10.38 2.71
N PRO A 108 -25.88 -10.45 1.40
CA PRO A 108 -26.01 -11.72 0.69
C PRO A 108 -24.73 -12.56 0.78
N VAL A 109 -24.87 -13.85 1.08
CA VAL A 109 -23.74 -14.79 1.21
C VAL A 109 -23.50 -15.49 -0.13
N ALA A 110 -22.25 -15.49 -0.60
CA ALA A 110 -21.84 -16.23 -1.79
C ALA A 110 -21.82 -17.73 -1.47
N PRO A 111 -22.44 -18.57 -2.32
CA PRO A 111 -22.38 -20.02 -2.13
C PRO A 111 -20.94 -20.53 -2.27
N ALA A 112 -20.61 -21.60 -1.54
CA ALA A 112 -19.31 -22.27 -1.62
C ALA A 112 -18.95 -22.69 -3.06
N GLN A 113 -19.95 -23.09 -3.86
CA GLN A 113 -19.80 -23.39 -5.29
C GLN A 113 -20.16 -22.15 -6.13
N ASN A 114 -19.32 -21.79 -7.11
CA ASN A 114 -19.53 -20.62 -8.00
C ASN A 114 -19.56 -19.24 -7.31
N GLY A 115 -19.01 -19.11 -6.10
CA GLY A 115 -19.01 -17.84 -5.34
C GLY A 115 -18.41 -16.62 -6.09
N ILE A 116 -17.44 -16.85 -6.98
CA ILE A 116 -16.83 -15.79 -7.81
C ILE A 116 -17.89 -15.11 -8.71
N GLN A 117 -18.82 -15.86 -9.28
CA GLN A 117 -19.86 -15.30 -10.16
C GLN A 117 -20.82 -14.38 -9.39
N HIS A 118 -21.06 -14.67 -8.10
CA HIS A 118 -21.82 -13.79 -7.22
C HIS A 118 -21.09 -12.48 -6.88
N LEU A 119 -19.75 -12.50 -6.76
CA LEU A 119 -18.94 -11.29 -6.55
C LEU A 119 -18.92 -10.35 -7.76
N VAL A 120 -18.98 -10.90 -8.97
CA VAL A 120 -19.08 -10.11 -10.20
C VAL A 120 -20.44 -9.39 -10.26
N ASN A 121 -21.52 -10.10 -9.91
CA ASN A 121 -22.88 -9.59 -10.03
C ASN A 121 -23.32 -8.69 -8.87
N ASN A 122 -22.73 -8.84 -7.68
CA ASN A 122 -23.11 -8.06 -6.50
C ASN A 122 -21.89 -7.38 -5.85
N THR A 123 -22.05 -6.09 -5.53
CA THR A 123 -20.99 -5.26 -4.95
C THR A 123 -20.74 -5.53 -3.47
N ARG A 124 -21.73 -6.09 -2.77
CA ARG A 124 -21.63 -6.48 -1.36
C ARG A 124 -22.08 -7.93 -1.22
N THR A 125 -21.09 -8.82 -1.20
CA THR A 125 -21.31 -10.26 -1.06
C THR A 125 -20.36 -10.77 0.00
N ASP A 126 -20.90 -11.47 0.99
CA ASP A 126 -20.12 -12.13 2.04
C ASP A 126 -19.59 -13.46 1.52
N GLU A 127 -18.27 -13.67 1.62
CA GLU A 127 -17.59 -14.87 1.17
C GLU A 127 -17.44 -15.94 2.27
N ARG A 128 -18.19 -15.83 3.40
CA ARG A 128 -18.09 -16.74 4.55
C ARG A 128 -18.16 -18.23 4.19
N GLU A 129 -19.10 -18.64 3.35
CA GLU A 129 -19.19 -20.06 2.94
C GLU A 129 -18.02 -20.49 2.06
N VAL A 130 -17.53 -19.60 1.18
CA VAL A 130 -16.38 -19.86 0.33
C VAL A 130 -15.11 -20.02 1.17
N PHE A 131 -14.94 -19.15 2.19
CA PHE A 131 -13.85 -19.25 3.16
C PHE A 131 -13.90 -20.57 3.93
N LEU A 132 -15.06 -20.93 4.49
CA LEU A 132 -15.21 -22.17 5.26
C LEU A 132 -14.93 -23.41 4.42
N ALA A 133 -15.36 -23.43 3.16
CA ALA A 133 -15.06 -24.51 2.23
C ALA A 133 -13.56 -24.66 1.95
N SER A 134 -12.86 -23.54 1.71
CA SER A 134 -11.39 -23.56 1.54
C SER A 134 -10.66 -23.98 2.82
N TYR A 135 -11.08 -23.43 3.97
CA TYR A 135 -10.53 -23.79 5.27
C TYR A 135 -10.65 -25.30 5.55
N GLN A 136 -11.83 -25.87 5.32
CA GLN A 136 -12.06 -27.30 5.53
C GLN A 136 -11.20 -28.16 4.61
N LYS A 137 -11.08 -27.80 3.33
CA LYS A 137 -10.22 -28.48 2.37
C LYS A 137 -8.76 -28.51 2.82
N ARG A 138 -8.23 -27.39 3.32
CA ARG A 138 -6.85 -27.30 3.84
C ARG A 138 -6.65 -28.15 5.09
N LYS A 139 -7.64 -28.15 5.99
CA LYS A 139 -7.63 -28.97 7.20
C LYS A 139 -7.59 -30.46 6.87
N GLU A 140 -8.36 -30.89 5.88
CA GLU A 140 -8.40 -32.28 5.39
C GLU A 140 -7.12 -32.70 4.69
N SER A 141 -6.47 -31.80 3.95
CA SER A 141 -5.20 -32.07 3.27
C SER A 141 -3.97 -31.99 4.18
N GLY A 142 -4.14 -31.61 5.46
CA GLY A 142 -3.04 -31.43 6.41
C GLY A 142 -2.17 -30.20 6.13
N GLU A 143 -2.67 -29.23 5.36
CA GLU A 143 -1.98 -27.96 5.12
C GLU A 143 -2.16 -27.03 6.32
N GLY A 144 -1.23 -26.08 6.50
CA GLY A 144 -1.32 -25.07 7.57
C GLY A 144 -2.61 -24.24 7.48
N THR A 145 -3.33 -24.13 8.60
CA THR A 145 -4.66 -23.50 8.69
C THR A 145 -4.63 -22.16 9.40
N VAL A 146 -3.49 -21.46 9.47
CA VAL A 146 -3.42 -20.14 10.12
C VAL A 146 -3.87 -19.04 9.16
N TRP A 147 -4.76 -18.16 9.63
CA TRP A 147 -5.30 -17.03 8.90
C TRP A 147 -5.26 -15.74 9.73
N ILE A 148 -5.36 -14.60 9.05
CA ILE A 148 -5.39 -13.27 9.66
C ILE A 148 -6.66 -12.53 9.23
N ALA A 149 -7.45 -12.08 10.21
CA ALA A 149 -8.59 -11.18 10.01
C ALA A 149 -8.13 -9.73 10.17
N LYS A 150 -8.45 -8.86 9.20
CA LYS A 150 -8.08 -7.44 9.21
C LYS A 150 -9.09 -6.57 8.44
N SER A 151 -9.30 -5.33 8.90
CA SER A 151 -10.12 -4.32 8.18
C SER A 151 -9.33 -3.08 7.80
N SER A 152 -9.89 -2.25 6.92
CA SER A 152 -9.33 -0.92 6.60
C SER A 152 -9.55 0.13 7.69
N ALA A 153 -10.34 -0.17 8.72
CA ALA A 153 -10.62 0.73 9.84
C ALA A 153 -9.71 0.47 11.05
N GLY A 154 -8.98 -0.66 11.06
CA GLY A 154 -8.06 -1.00 12.14
C GLY A 154 -6.90 -0.01 12.24
N ALA A 155 -6.93 0.85 13.26
CA ALA A 155 -5.78 1.66 13.65
C ALA A 155 -4.91 0.88 14.64
N LYS A 156 -3.58 1.05 14.56
CA LYS A 156 -2.61 0.60 15.57
C LYS A 156 -2.63 -0.89 15.96
N GLY A 157 -3.19 -1.79 15.14
CA GLY A 157 -3.19 -3.23 15.41
C GLY A 157 -4.35 -3.76 16.29
N GLU A 158 -5.27 -2.90 16.70
CA GLU A 158 -6.47 -3.26 17.49
C GLU A 158 -7.49 -4.06 16.66
N GLY A 159 -7.53 -3.87 15.34
CA GLY A 159 -8.46 -4.54 14.42
C GLY A 159 -7.87 -5.76 13.71
N ILE A 160 -6.98 -6.51 14.37
CA ILE A 160 -6.29 -7.67 13.80
C ILE A 160 -6.35 -8.86 14.75
N LEU A 161 -6.77 -10.00 14.21
CA LEU A 161 -6.70 -11.32 14.86
C LEU A 161 -5.96 -12.30 13.94
N ILE A 162 -5.04 -13.09 14.51
CA ILE A 162 -4.38 -14.22 13.85
C ILE A 162 -4.80 -15.48 14.59
N SER A 163 -5.36 -16.46 13.89
CA SER A 163 -5.82 -17.72 14.50
C SER A 163 -5.80 -18.86 13.49
N SER A 164 -5.66 -20.09 14.00
CA SER A 164 -5.85 -21.34 13.26
C SER A 164 -7.31 -21.81 13.24
N GLU A 165 -8.17 -21.21 14.07
CA GLU A 165 -9.57 -21.59 14.23
C GLU A 165 -10.49 -20.65 13.45
N ALA A 166 -11.22 -21.19 12.47
CA ALA A 166 -12.14 -20.42 11.64
C ALA A 166 -13.27 -19.77 12.45
N SER A 167 -13.74 -20.43 13.51
CA SER A 167 -14.78 -19.91 14.40
C SER A 167 -14.36 -18.63 15.13
N GLU A 168 -13.13 -18.60 15.66
CA GLU A 168 -12.61 -17.41 16.35
C GLU A 168 -12.51 -16.21 15.42
N LEU A 169 -12.06 -16.43 14.17
CA LEU A 169 -11.96 -15.37 13.16
C LEU A 169 -13.34 -14.82 12.79
N LEU A 170 -14.32 -15.69 12.59
CA LEU A 170 -15.68 -15.28 12.22
C LEU A 170 -16.38 -14.57 13.38
N GLU A 171 -16.28 -15.09 14.60
CA GLU A 171 -16.81 -14.44 15.80
C GLU A 171 -16.16 -13.08 16.03
N PHE A 172 -14.83 -13.01 15.91
CA PHE A 172 -14.11 -11.74 15.98
C PHE A 172 -14.68 -10.73 14.98
N ILE A 173 -14.93 -11.11 13.72
CA ILE A 173 -15.49 -10.21 12.70
C ILE A 173 -16.95 -9.84 13.00
N ASP A 174 -17.76 -10.77 13.49
CA ASP A 174 -19.18 -10.52 13.81
C ASP A 174 -19.36 -9.54 14.98
N THR A 175 -18.37 -9.44 15.87
CA THR A 175 -18.33 -8.39 16.90
C THR A 175 -17.92 -7.02 16.35
N GLN A 176 -17.49 -6.93 15.09
CA GLN A 176 -17.11 -5.68 14.45
C GLN A 176 -18.28 -5.10 13.64
N GLY A 177 -18.42 -3.77 13.59
CA GLY A 177 -19.45 -3.11 12.79
C GLY A 177 -19.08 -2.85 11.32
N GLN A 178 -18.08 -3.55 10.76
CA GLN A 178 -17.50 -3.23 9.46
C GLN A 178 -16.91 -4.44 8.72
N VAL A 179 -16.81 -4.32 7.40
CA VAL A 179 -16.24 -5.36 6.53
C VAL A 179 -14.78 -5.67 6.87
N HIS A 180 -14.45 -6.96 6.85
CA HIS A 180 -13.11 -7.50 7.07
C HIS A 180 -12.65 -8.34 5.89
N VAL A 181 -11.35 -8.60 5.85
CA VAL A 181 -10.75 -9.63 5.02
C VAL A 181 -10.17 -10.69 5.94
N ILE A 182 -10.53 -11.95 5.72
CA ILE A 182 -9.77 -13.10 6.19
C ILE A 182 -8.77 -13.44 5.10
N GLN A 183 -7.47 -13.41 5.41
CA GLN A 183 -6.40 -13.69 4.47
C GLN A 183 -5.51 -14.79 5.03
N LYS A 184 -5.00 -15.68 4.16
CA LYS A 184 -4.07 -16.74 4.56
C LYS A 184 -2.85 -16.09 5.21
N TYR A 185 -2.57 -16.49 6.44
CA TYR A 185 -1.39 -16.01 7.14
C TYR A 185 -0.16 -16.72 6.57
N LEU A 186 0.89 -15.94 6.30
CA LEU A 186 2.15 -16.46 5.79
C LEU A 186 2.95 -17.05 6.96
N GLU A 187 2.79 -18.36 7.15
CA GLU A 187 3.33 -19.09 8.32
C GLU A 187 4.85 -19.26 8.27
N LYS A 188 5.43 -19.23 7.07
CA LYS A 188 6.87 -19.41 6.81
C LYS A 188 7.49 -18.17 6.18
N PRO A 189 7.57 -17.04 6.92
CA PRO A 189 8.21 -15.83 6.41
C PRO A 189 9.72 -16.03 6.26
N LEU A 190 10.35 -15.27 5.37
CA LEU A 190 11.78 -15.04 5.47
C LEU A 190 12.06 -14.32 6.79
N LEU A 191 13.02 -14.84 7.55
CA LEU A 191 13.38 -14.31 8.86
C LEU A 191 14.80 -13.74 8.82
N LEU A 192 14.96 -12.51 9.31
CA LEU A 192 16.26 -11.86 9.44
C LEU A 192 17.04 -12.49 10.59
N GLU A 193 18.32 -12.71 10.34
CA GLU A 193 19.28 -13.16 11.35
C GLU A 193 20.39 -12.11 11.54
N PRO A 194 20.86 -11.87 12.77
CA PRO A 194 20.46 -12.55 14.00
C PRO A 194 19.09 -12.09 14.54
N GLY A 195 18.42 -12.98 15.26
CA GLY A 195 17.23 -12.69 16.07
C GLY A 195 15.96 -13.38 15.58
N HIS A 196 16.02 -14.12 14.47
CA HIS A 196 14.89 -14.87 13.94
C HIS A 196 13.64 -14.01 13.71
N ARG A 197 13.79 -12.87 13.03
CA ARG A 197 12.81 -11.76 13.05
C ARG A 197 12.02 -11.61 11.75
N LYS A 198 10.71 -11.42 11.86
CA LYS A 198 9.83 -11.10 10.73
C LYS A 198 10.02 -9.65 10.27
N PHE A 199 9.81 -9.38 8.99
CA PHE A 199 9.74 -8.03 8.44
C PHE A 199 8.72 -7.96 7.30
N ASP A 200 8.36 -6.76 6.92
CA ASP A 200 7.68 -6.46 5.66
C ASP A 200 8.47 -5.39 4.88
N ILE A 201 8.26 -5.30 3.57
CA ILE A 201 8.89 -4.31 2.69
C ILE A 201 7.88 -3.25 2.30
N ARG A 202 8.22 -1.98 2.51
CA ARG A 202 7.53 -0.81 1.98
C ARG A 202 8.26 -0.30 0.73
N SER A 203 7.54 -0.20 -0.38
CA SER A 203 7.98 0.49 -1.60
C SER A 203 7.10 1.68 -1.91
N TRP A 204 7.69 2.82 -2.25
CA TRP A 204 6.95 4.01 -2.69
C TRP A 204 6.86 4.05 -4.21
N VAL A 205 5.64 4.24 -4.72
CA VAL A 205 5.36 4.27 -6.16
C VAL A 205 4.62 5.55 -6.49
N LEU A 206 5.21 6.37 -7.36
CA LEU A 206 4.58 7.57 -7.89
C LEU A 206 3.97 7.27 -9.26
N VAL A 207 2.70 7.60 -9.46
CA VAL A 207 2.06 7.59 -10.78
C VAL A 207 1.79 9.02 -11.18
N ASP A 208 2.38 9.48 -12.29
CA ASP A 208 2.20 10.86 -12.79
C ASP A 208 0.93 11.03 -13.63
N HIS A 209 0.71 12.22 -14.18
CA HIS A 209 -0.46 12.56 -15.01
C HIS A 209 -0.51 11.88 -16.38
N LEU A 210 0.61 11.35 -16.87
CA LEU A 210 0.69 10.56 -18.09
C LEU A 210 0.54 9.05 -17.80
N TYR A 211 0.24 8.70 -16.55
CA TYR A 211 0.20 7.34 -16.06
C TYR A 211 1.55 6.60 -16.11
N ASN A 212 2.66 7.34 -16.17
CA ASN A 212 3.97 6.74 -15.98
C ASN A 212 4.11 6.27 -14.53
N ILE A 213 4.54 5.02 -14.36
CA ILE A 213 4.73 4.37 -13.07
C ILE A 213 6.21 4.50 -12.66
N TYR A 214 6.46 5.10 -11.50
CA TYR A 214 7.79 5.36 -10.98
C TYR A 214 7.98 4.70 -9.61
N LEU A 215 8.76 3.64 -9.55
CA LEU A 215 9.18 3.02 -8.29
C LEU A 215 10.37 3.80 -7.71
N TYR A 216 10.25 4.29 -6.48
CA TYR A 216 11.38 4.93 -5.79
C TYR A 216 12.47 3.89 -5.52
N ARG A 217 13.74 4.25 -5.79
CA ARG A 217 14.88 3.33 -5.65
C ARG A 217 15.09 2.84 -4.23
N GLU A 218 14.81 3.70 -3.26
CA GLU A 218 14.86 3.34 -1.85
C GLU A 218 13.52 2.75 -1.39
N GLY A 219 13.62 1.64 -0.68
CA GLY A 219 12.54 1.08 0.12
C GLY A 219 13.02 0.86 1.55
N VAL A 220 12.08 0.51 2.41
CA VAL A 220 12.38 0.24 3.81
C VAL A 220 11.76 -1.09 4.24
N LEU A 221 12.55 -1.90 4.92
CA LEU A 221 12.06 -3.04 5.67
C LEU A 221 11.61 -2.54 7.03
N ARG A 222 10.34 -2.78 7.35
CA ARG A 222 9.80 -2.55 8.69
C ARG A 222 9.92 -3.86 9.45
N THR A 223 10.80 -3.90 10.43
CA THR A 223 11.18 -5.14 11.09
C THR A 223 10.42 -5.32 12.41
N SER A 224 10.12 -6.57 12.75
CA SER A 224 9.91 -6.92 14.15
C SER A 224 11.27 -6.95 14.84
N SER A 225 11.32 -6.55 16.10
CA SER A 225 12.50 -6.74 16.95
C SER A 225 12.36 -7.88 17.96
N GLU A 226 11.26 -8.65 17.87
CA GLU A 226 11.03 -9.85 18.67
C GLU A 226 11.19 -11.10 17.78
N ALA A 227 11.68 -12.20 18.36
CA ALA A 227 11.86 -13.46 17.65
C ALA A 227 10.50 -14.03 17.22
N TYR A 228 10.39 -14.45 15.97
CA TYR A 228 9.18 -15.03 15.41
C TYR A 228 8.84 -16.36 16.10
N ASN A 229 7.60 -16.48 16.57
CA ASN A 229 7.13 -17.68 17.27
C ASN A 229 5.84 -18.22 16.63
N SER A 230 5.97 -19.22 15.76
CA SER A 230 4.82 -19.86 15.10
C SER A 230 3.91 -20.66 16.04
N ALA A 231 4.32 -20.91 17.29
CA ALA A 231 3.51 -21.63 18.26
C ALA A 231 2.59 -20.72 19.08
N ASN A 232 2.72 -19.39 19.00
CA ASN A 232 1.92 -18.45 19.80
C ASN A 232 1.50 -17.20 19.02
N PHE A 233 0.29 -17.24 18.46
CA PHE A 233 -0.31 -16.10 17.75
C PHE A 233 -1.03 -15.09 18.65
N LEU A 234 -1.15 -15.36 19.96
CA LEU A 234 -1.77 -14.42 20.91
C LEU A 234 -0.85 -13.21 21.16
N ASP A 235 0.46 -13.42 21.24
CA ASP A 235 1.43 -12.32 21.24
C ASP A 235 1.68 -11.83 19.81
N LYS A 236 0.93 -10.80 19.44
CA LYS A 236 1.00 -10.18 18.11
C LYS A 236 2.32 -9.46 17.84
N THR A 237 3.17 -9.21 18.84
CA THR A 237 4.35 -8.36 18.72
C THR A 237 5.40 -8.94 17.76
N CYS A 238 5.62 -10.26 17.78
CA CYS A 238 6.54 -10.89 16.82
C CYS A 238 5.93 -11.11 15.42
N HIS A 239 4.61 -10.94 15.29
CA HIS A 239 3.86 -11.22 14.06
C HIS A 239 3.45 -9.97 13.27
N LEU A 240 3.32 -8.82 13.93
CA LEU A 240 2.91 -7.56 13.33
C LEU A 240 4.08 -6.56 13.30
N THR A 241 4.56 -6.26 12.11
CA THR A 241 5.72 -5.40 11.82
C THR A 241 5.36 -3.91 11.78
N ASN A 242 4.12 -3.55 12.12
CA ASN A 242 3.72 -2.15 12.18
C ASN A 242 4.60 -1.38 13.18
N HIS A 243 5.27 -0.32 12.71
CA HIS A 243 6.15 0.50 13.52
C HIS A 243 5.51 0.98 14.83
N CYS A 244 4.21 1.35 14.84
CA CYS A 244 3.53 1.75 16.07
C CYS A 244 3.42 0.60 17.10
N ILE A 245 3.12 -0.62 16.66
CA ILE A 245 3.04 -1.80 17.53
C ILE A 245 4.42 -2.14 18.06
N GLN A 246 5.45 -2.14 17.21
CA GLN A 246 6.82 -2.41 17.63
C GLN A 246 7.29 -1.37 18.65
N LYS A 247 7.07 -0.08 18.39
CA LYS A 247 7.48 0.98 19.31
C LYS A 247 6.75 0.95 20.66
N GLU A 248 5.50 0.48 20.67
CA GLU A 248 4.66 0.46 21.87
C GLU A 248 4.87 -0.80 22.73
N TYR A 249 5.01 -1.97 22.10
CA TYR A 249 4.97 -3.25 22.80
C TYR A 249 6.30 -4.03 22.77
N SER A 250 7.16 -3.82 21.79
CA SER A 250 8.44 -4.54 21.72
C SER A 250 9.43 -4.00 22.77
N LYS A 251 10.01 -4.91 23.55
CA LYS A 251 11.05 -4.56 24.53
C LYS A 251 12.41 -4.37 23.85
N ASN A 252 12.55 -4.88 22.62
CA ASN A 252 13.76 -4.84 21.83
C ASN A 252 13.69 -3.80 20.70
N TYR A 253 12.71 -2.88 20.71
CA TYR A 253 12.59 -1.83 19.69
C TYR A 253 13.90 -1.05 19.52
N GLY A 254 14.38 -0.94 18.28
CA GLY A 254 15.63 -0.27 17.92
C GLY A 254 16.90 -1.06 18.23
N ARG A 255 16.81 -2.33 18.67
CA ARG A 255 17.97 -3.14 19.07
C ARG A 255 18.93 -3.46 17.93
N TYR A 256 18.39 -3.75 16.75
CA TYR A 256 19.16 -4.26 15.61
C TYR A 256 19.45 -3.15 14.58
N GLU A 257 18.42 -2.35 14.29
CA GLU A 257 18.48 -1.21 13.40
C GLU A 257 17.67 -0.05 14.00
N GLU A 258 18.07 1.18 13.71
CA GLU A 258 17.42 2.38 14.25
C GLU A 258 15.92 2.38 13.87
N GLY A 259 15.05 2.49 14.87
CA GLY A 259 13.61 2.57 14.63
C GLY A 259 12.96 1.33 14.01
N ASN A 260 13.64 0.17 14.01
CA ASN A 260 13.21 -1.03 13.29
C ASN A 260 13.03 -0.78 11.77
N GLU A 261 13.87 0.09 11.20
CA GLU A 261 13.90 0.41 9.78
C GLU A 261 15.24 -0.01 9.17
N MET A 262 15.24 -1.10 8.39
CA MET A 262 16.40 -1.55 7.62
C MET A 262 16.24 -1.12 6.16
N PHE A 263 17.25 -0.46 5.59
CA PHE A 263 17.17 0.06 4.21
C PHE A 263 17.73 -0.92 3.19
N PHE A 264 17.46 -0.67 1.90
CA PHE A 264 17.79 -1.59 0.81
C PHE A 264 19.28 -1.89 0.65
N GLU A 265 20.17 -0.93 0.94
CA GLU A 265 21.61 -1.16 0.92
C GLU A 265 22.03 -2.26 1.92
N GLU A 266 21.61 -2.12 3.18
CA GLU A 266 21.88 -3.08 4.25
C GLU A 266 21.22 -4.43 3.97
N PHE A 267 19.96 -4.42 3.54
CA PHE A 267 19.24 -5.67 3.23
C PHE A 267 19.84 -6.40 2.03
N ASN A 268 20.30 -5.68 1.00
CA ASN A 268 21.00 -6.30 -0.11
C ASN A 268 22.31 -6.95 0.35
N GLN A 269 23.07 -6.29 1.22
CA GLN A 269 24.28 -6.87 1.80
C GLN A 269 23.97 -8.12 2.65
N TYR A 270 22.88 -8.11 3.40
CA TYR A 270 22.37 -9.28 4.12
C TYR A 270 22.07 -10.44 3.16
N LEU A 271 21.29 -10.21 2.09
CA LEU A 271 20.96 -11.24 1.10
C LEU A 271 22.20 -11.82 0.40
N MET A 272 23.19 -10.97 0.09
CA MET A 272 24.43 -11.41 -0.55
C MET A 272 25.26 -12.30 0.37
N SER A 273 25.34 -11.95 1.66
CA SER A 273 26.14 -12.68 2.64
C SER A 273 25.46 -13.94 3.18
N ALA A 274 24.16 -13.88 3.47
CA ALA A 274 23.41 -14.97 4.10
C ALA A 274 22.85 -15.97 3.08
N LEU A 275 22.43 -15.50 1.89
CA LEU A 275 21.66 -16.28 0.92
C LEU A 275 22.30 -16.33 -0.47
N ASN A 276 23.48 -15.72 -0.66
CA ASN A 276 24.20 -15.68 -1.93
C ASN A 276 23.33 -15.19 -3.11
N THR A 277 22.50 -14.18 -2.87
CA THR A 277 21.65 -13.54 -3.88
C THR A 277 21.61 -12.03 -3.70
N THR A 278 21.00 -11.30 -4.63
CA THR A 278 20.83 -9.85 -4.55
C THR A 278 19.37 -9.48 -4.38
N LEU A 279 19.12 -8.32 -3.77
CA LEU A 279 17.79 -7.73 -3.62
C LEU A 279 17.08 -7.57 -4.98
N GLU A 280 17.83 -7.17 -6.01
CA GLU A 280 17.29 -7.01 -7.37
C GLU A 280 16.74 -8.32 -7.93
N ASN A 281 17.53 -9.39 -7.86
CA ASN A 281 17.20 -10.66 -8.49
C ASN A 281 16.15 -11.47 -7.71
N SER A 282 16.28 -11.54 -6.38
CA SER A 282 15.37 -12.37 -5.59
C SER A 282 14.03 -11.70 -5.33
N ILE A 283 13.99 -10.37 -5.17
CA ILE A 283 12.81 -9.69 -4.63
C ILE A 283 12.30 -8.58 -5.56
N LEU A 284 13.15 -7.63 -5.98
CA LEU A 284 12.66 -6.43 -6.67
C LEU A 284 12.07 -6.74 -8.06
N LEU A 285 12.55 -7.77 -8.76
CA LEU A 285 11.93 -8.18 -10.03
C LEU A 285 10.45 -8.56 -9.83
N GLN A 286 10.13 -9.30 -8.76
CA GLN A 286 8.75 -9.66 -8.42
C GLN A 286 7.96 -8.42 -7.97
N VAL A 287 8.54 -7.56 -7.13
CA VAL A 287 7.92 -6.30 -6.68
C VAL A 287 7.52 -5.42 -7.87
N LYS A 288 8.43 -5.20 -8.83
CA LYS A 288 8.17 -4.40 -10.04
C LYS A 288 7.01 -4.98 -10.87
N ASN A 289 7.01 -6.29 -11.07
CA ASN A 289 5.94 -6.99 -11.79
C ASN A 289 4.59 -6.82 -11.09
N ILE A 290 4.53 -7.03 -9.77
CA ILE A 290 3.30 -6.88 -8.99
C ILE A 290 2.75 -5.45 -9.06
N ILE A 291 3.62 -4.44 -8.90
CA ILE A 291 3.26 -3.02 -8.99
C ILE A 291 2.65 -2.72 -10.37
N ARG A 292 3.34 -3.13 -11.44
CA ARG A 292 2.86 -2.95 -12.82
C ARG A 292 1.51 -3.62 -13.02
N SER A 293 1.35 -4.90 -12.66
CA SER A 293 0.09 -5.62 -12.82
C SER A 293 -1.07 -4.92 -12.10
N CYS A 294 -0.85 -4.47 -10.86
CA CYS A 294 -1.88 -3.78 -10.08
C CYS A 294 -2.30 -2.44 -10.72
N LEU A 295 -1.33 -1.62 -11.13
CA LEU A 295 -1.60 -0.27 -11.62
C LEU A 295 -2.09 -0.25 -13.07
N MET A 296 -1.59 -1.14 -13.92
CA MET A 296 -2.09 -1.29 -15.30
C MET A 296 -3.54 -1.78 -15.31
N CYS A 297 -3.89 -2.73 -14.43
CA CYS A 297 -5.26 -3.26 -14.32
C CYS A 297 -6.30 -2.16 -14.03
N ILE A 298 -5.95 -1.16 -13.22
CA ILE A 298 -6.88 -0.07 -12.88
C ILE A 298 -6.78 1.16 -13.80
N GLU A 299 -5.78 1.23 -14.69
CA GLU A 299 -5.53 2.39 -15.55
C GLU A 299 -6.78 2.86 -16.32
N PRO A 300 -7.52 1.98 -17.02
CA PRO A 300 -8.67 2.43 -17.81
C PRO A 300 -9.76 3.06 -16.95
N ALA A 301 -9.83 2.71 -15.67
CA ALA A 301 -10.84 3.19 -14.74
C ALA A 301 -10.47 4.51 -14.05
N ILE A 302 -9.19 4.87 -13.99
CA ILE A 302 -8.71 6.03 -13.20
C ILE A 302 -7.90 7.05 -14.00
N SER A 303 -7.38 6.71 -15.18
CA SER A 303 -6.52 7.58 -15.99
C SER A 303 -7.17 8.94 -16.29
N THR A 304 -6.38 10.01 -16.20
CA THR A 304 -6.83 11.40 -16.40
C THR A 304 -6.44 11.97 -17.77
N LYS A 305 -5.87 11.16 -18.66
CA LYS A 305 -5.31 11.59 -19.95
C LYS A 305 -6.26 12.46 -20.80
N HIS A 306 -7.56 12.21 -20.72
CA HIS A 306 -8.59 12.92 -21.48
C HIS A 306 -9.59 13.70 -20.60
N LEU A 307 -9.24 13.93 -19.33
CA LEU A 307 -10.07 14.72 -18.41
C LEU A 307 -9.70 16.20 -18.44
N HIS A 308 -10.63 17.02 -17.97
CA HIS A 308 -10.51 18.48 -17.83
C HIS A 308 -9.60 18.89 -16.66
N TYR A 309 -9.14 17.93 -15.85
CA TYR A 309 -8.09 18.08 -14.85
C TYR A 309 -7.14 16.88 -14.94
N GLN A 310 -5.97 16.99 -14.31
CA GLN A 310 -4.97 15.92 -14.26
C GLN A 310 -4.76 15.41 -12.83
N SER A 311 -4.32 14.16 -12.69
CA SER A 311 -3.98 13.54 -11.41
C SER A 311 -2.54 13.04 -11.37
N PHE A 312 -1.95 13.04 -10.20
CA PHE A 312 -0.83 12.16 -9.86
C PHE A 312 -1.10 11.57 -8.49
N GLN A 313 -0.45 10.48 -8.10
CA GLN A 313 -0.59 9.96 -6.74
C GLN A 313 0.64 9.16 -6.30
N LEU A 314 1.01 9.34 -5.04
CA LEU A 314 1.98 8.51 -4.35
C LEU A 314 1.26 7.35 -3.64
N PHE A 315 1.71 6.12 -3.91
CA PHE A 315 1.26 4.89 -3.28
C PHE A 315 2.37 4.28 -2.43
N GLY A 316 2.01 3.61 -1.34
CA GLY A 316 2.91 2.75 -0.58
C GLY A 316 2.48 1.30 -0.75
N PHE A 317 3.28 0.49 -1.41
CA PHE A 317 3.04 -0.95 -1.55
C PHE A 317 3.73 -1.69 -0.42
N ASP A 318 3.01 -2.62 0.21
CA ASP A 318 3.48 -3.42 1.33
C ASP A 318 3.60 -4.88 0.92
N PHE A 319 4.78 -5.46 1.07
CA PHE A 319 5.08 -6.83 0.68
C PHE A 319 5.61 -7.66 1.85
N MET A 320 5.31 -8.94 1.83
CA MET A 320 6.01 -9.96 2.61
C MET A 320 6.90 -10.80 1.68
N VAL A 321 7.90 -11.44 2.25
CA VAL A 321 8.75 -12.42 1.57
C VAL A 321 8.69 -13.73 2.37
N ASP A 322 8.51 -14.87 1.71
CA ASP A 322 8.56 -16.18 2.36
C ASP A 322 9.98 -16.79 2.34
N GLU A 323 10.15 -17.93 3.01
CA GLU A 323 11.43 -18.64 3.10
C GLU A 323 12.03 -19.03 1.74
N ASP A 324 11.21 -19.12 0.70
CA ASP A 324 11.60 -19.46 -0.69
C ASP A 324 11.91 -18.20 -1.53
N LEU A 325 12.00 -17.03 -0.89
CA LEU A 325 12.20 -15.72 -1.54
C LEU A 325 11.08 -15.32 -2.50
N LYS A 326 9.87 -15.88 -2.35
CA LYS A 326 8.71 -15.44 -3.09
C LYS A 326 8.07 -14.23 -2.43
N VAL A 327 7.75 -13.23 -3.25
CA VAL A 327 7.17 -11.96 -2.81
C VAL A 327 5.65 -12.03 -2.83
N TRP A 328 5.03 -11.56 -1.76
CA TRP A 328 3.59 -11.52 -1.57
C TRP A 328 3.10 -10.10 -1.31
N LEU A 329 2.18 -9.60 -2.13
CA LEU A 329 1.50 -8.32 -1.86
C LEU A 329 0.58 -8.47 -0.65
N ILE A 330 0.70 -7.56 0.31
CA ILE A 330 -0.14 -7.54 1.51
C ILE A 330 -1.23 -6.47 1.41
N GLU A 331 -0.84 -5.25 1.01
CA GLU A 331 -1.76 -4.15 0.77
C GLU A 331 -1.11 -3.01 -0.03
N VAL A 332 -1.96 -2.08 -0.47
CA VAL A 332 -1.54 -0.81 -1.08
C VAL A 332 -2.11 0.34 -0.25
N ASN A 333 -1.28 1.30 0.12
CA ASN A 333 -1.65 2.48 0.88
C ASN A 333 -1.77 3.67 -0.08
N GLY A 334 -2.95 4.29 -0.13
CA GLY A 334 -3.23 5.43 -1.02
C GLY A 334 -2.74 6.79 -0.49
N ALA A 335 -2.29 6.85 0.76
CA ALA A 335 -1.75 8.06 1.40
C ALA A 335 -0.59 7.66 2.34
N PRO A 336 0.52 7.13 1.80
CA PRO A 336 1.62 6.64 2.62
C PRO A 336 2.38 7.79 3.30
N ALA A 337 2.92 7.51 4.49
CA ALA A 337 4.03 8.29 5.04
C ALA A 337 5.36 7.80 4.43
N CYS A 338 6.43 8.55 4.63
CA CYS A 338 7.79 8.17 4.27
C CYS A 338 8.64 7.92 5.53
N ALA A 339 9.72 7.15 5.40
CA ALA A 339 10.73 7.04 6.44
C ALA A 339 11.45 8.39 6.61
N GLN A 340 11.83 8.75 7.85
CA GLN A 340 12.31 10.10 8.16
C GLN A 340 13.52 10.51 7.28
N LYS A 341 14.45 9.58 7.08
CA LYS A 341 15.68 9.77 6.28
C LYS A 341 15.40 10.00 4.79
N LEU A 342 14.27 9.52 4.27
CA LEU A 342 13.97 9.50 2.84
C LEU A 342 13.06 10.67 2.39
N TYR A 343 12.47 11.44 3.31
CA TYR A 343 11.59 12.56 2.96
C TYR A 343 12.19 13.55 1.97
N PRO A 344 13.42 14.09 2.20
CA PRO A 344 13.93 15.16 1.35
C PRO A 344 14.04 14.73 -0.12
N GLU A 345 14.59 13.53 -0.36
CA GLU A 345 14.81 13.03 -1.71
C GLU A 345 13.48 12.63 -2.38
N LEU A 346 12.62 11.86 -1.71
CA LEU A 346 11.34 11.44 -2.28
C LEU A 346 10.44 12.65 -2.60
N CYS A 347 10.35 13.63 -1.69
CA CYS A 347 9.49 14.80 -1.88
C CYS A 347 10.03 15.71 -3.00
N GLN A 348 11.35 15.86 -3.12
CA GLN A 348 11.95 16.56 -4.25
C GLN A 348 11.65 15.83 -5.57
N GLY A 349 11.74 14.50 -5.59
CA GLY A 349 11.36 13.70 -6.75
C GLY A 349 9.90 13.84 -7.16
N ILE A 350 8.97 13.94 -6.20
CA ILE A 350 7.55 14.22 -6.50
C ILE A 350 7.42 15.60 -7.18
N VAL A 351 8.11 16.61 -6.66
CA VAL A 351 8.11 17.95 -7.28
C VAL A 351 8.69 17.92 -8.69
N ASP A 352 9.78 17.19 -8.90
CA ASP A 352 10.46 17.13 -10.20
C ASP A 352 9.64 16.36 -11.24
N VAL A 353 9.13 15.17 -10.88
CA VAL A 353 8.50 14.24 -11.82
C VAL A 353 7.01 14.50 -11.99
N ALA A 354 6.26 14.76 -10.91
CA ALA A 354 4.80 14.86 -10.99
C ALA A 354 4.30 16.30 -11.13
N ILE A 355 5.00 17.28 -10.54
CA ILE A 355 4.51 18.67 -10.49
C ILE A 355 5.17 19.53 -11.58
N SER A 356 6.51 19.55 -11.62
CA SER A 356 7.27 20.41 -12.55
C SER A 356 7.17 19.95 -14.00
N SER A 357 6.81 18.68 -14.23
CA SER A 357 6.48 18.17 -15.57
C SER A 357 5.22 18.80 -16.16
N VAL A 358 4.29 19.25 -15.31
CA VAL A 358 3.07 19.98 -15.72
C VAL A 358 3.27 21.49 -15.62
N PHE A 359 4.05 21.94 -14.63
CA PHE A 359 4.29 23.35 -14.33
C PHE A 359 5.79 23.65 -14.29
N PRO A 360 6.45 23.79 -15.46
CA PRO A 360 7.89 23.98 -15.54
C PRO A 360 8.34 25.23 -14.76
N LEU A 361 9.39 25.08 -13.98
CA LEU A 361 10.05 26.18 -13.29
C LEU A 361 10.98 26.91 -14.27
N SER A 362 11.02 28.24 -14.20
CA SER A 362 12.00 29.05 -14.93
C SER A 362 13.41 28.61 -14.53
N GLU A 363 14.27 28.32 -15.50
CA GLU A 363 15.63 27.82 -15.27
C GLU A 363 16.43 28.75 -14.34
N THR A 364 16.73 28.28 -13.13
CA THR A 364 17.86 28.76 -12.35
C THR A 364 18.66 27.56 -11.86
N MET A 365 19.90 27.50 -12.38
CA MET A 365 20.97 26.55 -12.09
C MET A 365 20.77 25.14 -12.66
N GLN A 366 21.72 24.78 -13.54
CA GLN A 366 21.98 23.42 -13.99
C GLN A 366 21.93 22.48 -12.78
N LYS A 367 20.87 21.69 -12.65
CA LYS A 367 20.91 20.51 -11.80
C LYS A 367 22.01 19.63 -12.40
N GLN A 368 23.12 19.47 -11.67
CA GLN A 368 24.08 18.40 -11.95
C GLN A 368 23.27 17.13 -12.19
N SER A 369 23.62 16.36 -13.22
CA SER A 369 22.89 15.15 -13.62
C SER A 369 22.99 14.10 -12.51
N GLN A 370 22.19 14.25 -11.47
CA GLN A 370 22.01 13.23 -10.45
C GLN A 370 21.25 12.07 -11.11
N PRO A 371 21.61 10.82 -10.79
CA PRO A 371 20.89 9.68 -11.30
C PRO A 371 19.40 9.80 -10.91
N PRO A 372 18.47 9.40 -11.78
CA PRO A 372 17.05 9.50 -11.48
C PRO A 372 16.73 8.63 -10.27
N ILE A 373 16.17 9.23 -9.22
CA ILE A 373 15.84 8.54 -7.96
C ILE A 373 14.72 7.51 -8.11
N PHE A 374 13.99 7.55 -9.24
CA PHE A 374 12.95 6.61 -9.59
C PHE A 374 13.41 5.65 -10.69
N ILE A 375 12.92 4.42 -10.61
CA ILE A 375 12.94 3.41 -11.66
C ILE A 375 11.59 3.53 -12.37
N LYS A 376 11.59 3.91 -13.64
CA LYS A 376 10.37 3.88 -14.46
C LYS A 376 10.03 2.42 -14.78
N LEU A 377 8.83 1.99 -14.42
CA LEU A 377 8.37 0.62 -14.60
C LEU A 377 7.71 0.40 -15.94
#